data_AF-A0A1Y1QP39-F1
#
_entry.id   AF-A0A1Y1QP39-F1
#
_cell.length_a   1.000
_cell.length_b   1.000
_cell.length_c   1.000
_cell.angle_alpha   90.00
_cell.angle_beta   90.00
_cell.angle_gamma   90.00
#
_symmetry.space_group_name_H-M   'P 1'
#
loop_
_entity.id
_entity.type
_entity.pdbx_description
1 polymer ?
#
loop_
_entity_poly.entity_id
_entity_poly.type
_entity_poly.pdbx_seq_one_letter_code
_entity_poly.pdbx_strand_id
1 'polypeptide(L)'
;MLAVGAHAQDSAATDAGKVYLYSVAGGVATQTGTVVAGDAAASDYFGVSVSLNAAGDVLAVGAHTQDSAGVNAGKVYLYSVAGGVATQTGTVVAGDAAASDYRCFSLVECGG
;
A
#
# COMPACT_ATOMS: atom_id res chain seq x y z
N MET A 1 7.69 12.98 3.39
CA MET A 1 7.95 11.52 3.41
C MET A 1 7.61 10.96 2.04
N LEU A 2 8.25 9.87 1.63
CA LEU A 2 8.02 9.20 0.35
C LEU A 2 7.71 7.73 0.61
N ALA A 3 6.73 7.17 -0.11
CA ALA A 3 6.41 5.75 -0.08
C ALA A 3 6.59 5.17 -1.49
N VAL A 4 7.32 4.06 -1.61
CA VAL A 4 7.66 3.43 -2.90
C VAL A 4 7.25 1.97 -2.89
N GLY A 5 6.40 1.59 -3.82
CA GLY A 5 5.95 0.22 -4.00
C GLY A 5 6.96 -0.65 -4.73
N ALA A 6 7.18 -1.85 -4.23
CA ALA A 6 8.01 -2.90 -4.81
C ALA A 6 7.18 -4.19 -4.88
N HIS A 7 6.23 -4.22 -5.79
CA HIS A 7 5.16 -5.22 -5.88
C HIS A 7 5.62 -6.63 -6.26
N ALA A 8 6.75 -6.76 -6.95
CA ALA A 8 7.33 -8.06 -7.35
C ALA A 8 8.52 -8.48 -6.46
N GLN A 9 8.69 -7.87 -5.28
CA GLN A 9 9.71 -8.29 -4.34
C GLN A 9 9.17 -9.40 -3.45
N ASP A 10 9.94 -10.49 -3.35
CA ASP A 10 9.66 -11.57 -2.41
C ASP A 10 9.73 -11.02 -0.98
N SER A 11 8.58 -11.01 -0.32
CA SER A 11 8.45 -10.51 1.03
C SER A 11 8.31 -11.62 2.04
N ALA A 12 7.08 -12.01 2.34
CA ALA A 12 6.77 -13.19 3.14
C ALA A 12 6.47 -14.42 2.28
N ALA A 13 6.13 -14.21 0.99
CA ALA A 13 5.89 -15.23 -0.02
C ALA A 13 6.40 -14.73 -1.39
N THR A 14 6.48 -15.63 -2.38
CA THR A 14 6.88 -15.30 -3.76
C THR A 14 5.95 -14.24 -4.35
N ASP A 15 6.48 -13.14 -4.89
CA ASP A 15 5.71 -12.03 -5.46
C ASP A 15 4.67 -11.40 -4.50
N ALA A 16 4.86 -11.54 -3.19
CA ALA A 16 3.96 -10.96 -2.20
C ALA A 16 4.02 -9.42 -2.18
N GLY A 17 5.17 -8.83 -2.53
CA GLY A 17 5.37 -7.39 -2.63
C GLY A 17 5.67 -6.69 -1.29
N LYS A 18 6.22 -5.48 -1.37
CA LYS A 18 6.58 -4.59 -0.23
C LYS A 18 6.34 -3.12 -0.58
N VAL A 19 6.26 -2.27 0.44
CA VAL A 19 6.38 -0.81 0.28
C VAL A 19 7.50 -0.30 1.16
N TYR A 20 8.37 0.55 0.63
CA TYR A 20 9.44 1.20 1.37
C TYR A 20 9.04 2.63 1.75
N LEU A 21 9.34 3.02 2.98
CA LEU A 21 9.17 4.38 3.47
C LEU A 21 10.51 5.09 3.52
N TYR A 22 10.54 6.31 2.99
CA TYR A 22 11.72 7.17 2.98
C TYR A 22 11.39 8.53 3.60
N SER A 23 12.27 8.99 4.48
CA SER A 23 12.34 10.40 4.87
C SER A 23 13.22 11.14 3.87
N VAL A 24 12.75 12.28 3.37
CA VAL A 24 13.50 13.11 2.43
C VAL A 24 13.87 14.41 3.13
N ALA A 25 15.16 14.62 3.35
CA ALA A 25 15.70 15.83 3.96
C ALA A 25 16.87 16.33 3.12
N GLY A 26 16.86 17.62 2.73
CA GLY A 26 17.94 18.22 1.94
C GLY A 26 18.20 17.53 0.60
N GLY A 27 17.19 16.90 -0.01
CA GLY A 27 17.33 16.15 -1.26
C GLY A 27 17.87 14.72 -1.11
N VAL A 28 18.18 14.28 0.11
CA VAL A 28 18.61 12.92 0.41
C VAL A 28 17.41 12.11 0.91
N ALA A 29 17.12 10.99 0.24
CA ALA A 29 16.13 10.02 0.68
C ALA A 29 16.79 8.97 1.57
N THR A 30 16.37 8.87 2.83
CA THR A 30 16.82 7.84 3.77
C THR A 30 15.67 6.90 4.05
N GLN A 31 15.87 5.60 3.83
CA GLN A 31 14.85 4.60 4.16
C GLN A 31 14.63 4.59 5.67
N THR A 32 13.39 4.82 6.09
CA THR A 32 12.99 4.83 7.50
C THR A 32 12.19 3.60 7.90
N GLY A 33 11.61 2.89 6.92
CA GLY A 33 10.78 1.74 7.22
C GLY A 33 10.46 0.88 5.99
N THR A 34 9.88 -0.27 6.26
CA THR A 34 9.36 -1.21 5.26
C THR A 34 7.98 -1.66 5.73
N VAL A 35 7.02 -1.67 4.81
CA VAL A 35 5.64 -2.10 5.02
C VAL A 35 5.42 -3.36 4.20
N VAL A 36 4.82 -4.36 4.85
CA VAL A 36 4.39 -5.62 4.25
C VAL A 36 2.96 -5.89 4.68
N ALA A 37 2.19 -6.59 3.85
CA ALA A 37 0.89 -7.11 4.26
C ALA A 37 1.09 -8.25 5.26
N GLY A 38 0.35 -8.22 6.37
CA GLY A 38 0.42 -9.26 7.41
C GLY A 38 -0.19 -10.59 6.98
N ASP A 39 -1.09 -10.56 6.00
CA ASP A 39 -1.77 -11.68 5.35
C ASP A 39 -1.25 -11.94 3.94
N ALA A 40 -0.06 -11.43 3.60
CA ALA A 40 0.58 -11.61 2.30
C ALA A 40 0.70 -13.09 1.91
N ALA A 41 0.05 -13.46 0.82
CA ALA A 41 0.19 -14.71 0.10
C ALA A 41 0.98 -14.52 -1.20
N ALA A 42 1.28 -15.64 -1.86
CA ALA A 42 2.04 -15.60 -3.10
C ALA A 42 1.25 -14.88 -4.21
N SER A 43 1.94 -14.06 -4.99
CA SER A 43 1.38 -13.30 -6.11
C SER A 43 0.25 -12.33 -5.74
N ASP A 44 0.17 -11.85 -4.50
CA ASP A 44 -0.76 -10.79 -4.07
C ASP A 44 -0.37 -9.38 -4.56
N TYR A 45 0.88 -9.21 -4.99
CA TYR A 45 1.42 -7.98 -5.54
C TYR A 45 1.14 -6.74 -4.67
N PHE A 46 1.33 -6.86 -3.35
CA PHE A 46 1.20 -5.75 -2.42
C PHE A 46 2.19 -4.62 -2.77
N GLY A 47 1.70 -3.38 -2.81
CA GLY A 47 2.51 -2.25 -3.25
C GLY A 47 2.44 -1.99 -4.75
N VAL A 48 1.49 -2.60 -5.48
CA VAL A 48 1.22 -2.24 -6.89
C VAL A 48 0.72 -0.81 -7.02
N SER A 49 -0.04 -0.35 -6.02
CA SER A 49 -0.49 1.03 -5.88
C SER A 49 -0.17 1.53 -4.48
N VAL A 50 0.32 2.75 -4.40
CA VAL A 50 0.71 3.39 -3.14
C VAL A 50 0.22 4.83 -3.19
N SER A 51 -0.54 5.24 -2.18
CA SER A 51 -1.00 6.62 -2.01
C SER A 51 -0.64 7.10 -0.61
N LEU A 52 0.03 8.23 -0.52
CA LEU A 52 0.36 8.90 0.73
C LEU A 52 -0.35 10.25 0.72
N ASN A 53 -1.04 10.59 1.81
CA ASN A 53 -1.70 11.88 1.92
C ASN A 53 -0.68 13.03 2.01
N ALA A 54 -1.17 14.26 1.84
CA ALA A 54 -0.30 15.45 1.83
C ALA A 54 0.46 15.66 3.16
N ALA A 55 -0.14 15.28 4.29
CA ALA A 55 0.49 15.35 5.60
C ALA A 55 1.57 14.27 5.80
N GLY A 56 1.55 13.20 5.02
CA GLY A 56 2.50 12.10 5.13
C GLY A 56 2.27 11.18 6.33
N ASP A 57 1.05 11.14 6.87
CA ASP A 57 0.69 10.33 8.04
C ASP A 57 -0.37 9.26 7.73
N VAL A 58 -0.98 9.28 6.54
CA VAL A 58 -1.88 8.22 6.07
C VAL A 58 -1.36 7.63 4.77
N LEU A 59 -1.11 6.32 4.79
CA LEU A 59 -0.63 5.53 3.67
C LEU A 59 -1.68 4.49 3.30
N ALA A 60 -2.08 4.47 2.03
CA ALA A 60 -2.89 3.41 1.43
C ALA A 60 -2.02 2.58 0.48
N VAL A 61 -2.12 1.25 0.57
CA VAL A 61 -1.36 0.31 -0.27
C VAL A 61 -2.32 -0.72 -0.87
N GLY A 62 -2.29 -0.88 -2.19
CA GLY A 62 -3.09 -1.90 -2.88
C GLY A 62 -2.35 -3.22 -3.08
N ALA A 63 -3.10 -4.31 -3.02
CA ALA A 63 -2.73 -5.67 -3.42
C ALA A 63 -3.84 -6.20 -4.34
N HIS A 64 -3.63 -6.12 -5.66
CA HIS A 64 -4.70 -6.25 -6.65
C HIS A 64 -5.17 -7.69 -6.91
N THR A 65 -4.37 -8.68 -6.53
CA THR A 65 -4.64 -10.11 -6.72
C THR A 65 -5.02 -10.80 -5.41
N GLN A 66 -5.16 -10.04 -4.32
CA GLN A 66 -5.57 -10.61 -3.03
C GLN A 66 -6.92 -11.30 -3.13
N ASP A 67 -6.95 -12.56 -2.68
CA ASP A 67 -8.04 -13.49 -2.91
C ASP A 67 -8.95 -13.71 -1.70
N SER A 68 -8.61 -13.09 -0.56
CA SER A 68 -9.32 -13.25 0.72
C SER A 68 -10.84 -12.97 0.69
N ALA A 69 -11.34 -12.31 -0.36
CA ALA A 69 -12.75 -12.03 -0.58
C ALA A 69 -13.31 -12.57 -1.91
N GLY A 70 -12.56 -13.43 -2.60
CA GLY A 70 -12.85 -13.95 -3.94
C GLY A 70 -11.63 -13.91 -4.84
N VAL A 71 -11.57 -14.75 -5.88
CA VAL A 71 -10.40 -14.85 -6.78
C VAL A 71 -10.06 -13.46 -7.35
N ASN A 72 -8.85 -12.97 -7.04
CA ASN A 72 -8.36 -11.64 -7.43
C ASN A 72 -9.33 -10.49 -7.09
N ALA A 73 -10.04 -10.57 -5.97
CA ALA A 73 -10.96 -9.52 -5.51
C ALA A 73 -10.22 -8.21 -5.19
N GLY A 74 -8.93 -8.31 -4.83
CA GLY A 74 -8.10 -7.19 -4.47
C GLY A 74 -8.40 -6.67 -3.06
N LYS A 75 -7.38 -6.08 -2.43
CA LYS A 75 -7.47 -5.50 -1.09
C LYS A 75 -6.63 -4.24 -1.02
N VAL A 76 -7.11 -3.26 -0.26
CA VAL A 76 -6.36 -2.06 0.11
C VAL A 76 -6.08 -2.09 1.60
N TYR A 77 -4.85 -1.76 1.95
CA TYR A 77 -4.37 -1.71 3.32
C TYR A 77 -4.15 -0.26 3.70
N LEU A 78 -4.72 0.16 4.83
CA LEU A 78 -4.57 1.50 5.38
C LEU A 78 -3.58 1.45 6.54
N TYR A 79 -2.65 2.40 6.54
CA TYR A 79 -1.63 2.55 7.56
C TYR A 79 -1.58 4.00 8.05
N SER A 80 -1.45 4.16 9.37
CA SER A 80 -0.99 5.40 9.99
C SER A 80 0.53 5.41 10.01
N VAL A 81 1.17 6.49 9.57
CA VAL A 81 2.62 6.61 9.54
C VAL A 81 3.08 7.71 10.49
N ALA A 82 3.88 7.33 11.48
CA ALA A 82 4.45 8.26 12.46
C ALA A 82 5.94 7.96 12.64
N GLY A 83 6.79 8.97 12.50
CA GLY A 83 8.24 8.83 12.71
C GLY A 83 8.92 7.80 11.80
N GLY A 84 8.37 7.55 10.60
CA GLY A 84 8.89 6.54 9.66
C GLY A 84 8.42 5.11 9.93
N VAL A 85 7.57 4.91 10.95
CA VAL A 85 6.94 3.63 11.27
C VAL A 85 5.51 3.65 10.76
N ALA A 86 5.14 2.68 9.92
CA ALA A 86 3.76 2.45 9.52
C ALA A 86 3.09 1.42 10.44
N THR A 87 1.90 1.75 10.91
CA THR A 87 1.04 0.86 11.69
C THR A 87 -0.26 0.65 10.92
N GLN A 88 -0.59 -0.60 10.62
CA GLN A 88 -1.83 -0.91 9.90
C GLN A 88 -3.02 -0.49 10.76
N THR A 89 -3.88 0.36 10.23
CA THR A 89 -5.11 0.83 10.89
C THR A 89 -6.35 0.13 10.36
N GLY A 90 -6.28 -0.48 9.18
CA GLY A 90 -7.38 -1.26 8.63
C GLY A 90 -7.11 -1.84 7.25
N THR A 91 -8.15 -2.46 6.70
CA THR A 91 -8.19 -2.89 5.31
C THR A 91 -9.54 -2.50 4.71
N VAL A 92 -9.54 -2.24 3.41
CA VAL A 92 -10.74 -2.07 2.60
C VAL A 92 -10.71 -3.16 1.55
N VAL A 93 -11.76 -3.95 1.52
CA VAL A 93 -12.04 -4.91 0.45
C VAL A 93 -13.11 -4.28 -0.40
N ALA A 94 -12.84 -4.04 -1.67
CA ALA A 94 -13.83 -3.48 -2.58
C ALA A 94 -14.89 -4.55 -2.85
N GLY A 95 -16.10 -4.36 -2.31
CA GLY A 95 -17.24 -5.26 -2.54
C GLY A 95 -17.81 -5.20 -3.96
N ASP A 96 -17.38 -4.23 -4.76
CA ASP A 96 -17.78 -3.96 -6.13
C ASP A 96 -16.59 -3.81 -7.09
N ALA A 97 -15.41 -4.34 -6.73
CA ALA A 97 -14.20 -4.31 -7.55
C ALA A 97 -14.40 -5.04 -8.88
N ALA A 98 -15.03 -4.37 -9.84
CA ALA A 98 -14.73 -4.58 -11.23
C ALA A 98 -13.21 -4.36 -11.36
N ALA A 99 -12.52 -5.34 -11.95
CA ALA A 99 -11.08 -5.44 -12.14
C ALA A 99 -10.47 -4.29 -12.99
N SER A 100 -11.08 -3.11 -13.03
CA SER A 100 -10.74 -2.00 -13.92
C SER A 100 -10.91 -0.61 -13.32
N ASP A 101 -11.31 -0.45 -12.05
CA ASP A 101 -11.31 0.88 -11.42
C ASP A 101 -9.92 1.24 -10.87
N TYR A 102 -8.99 1.44 -11.80
CA TYR A 102 -7.59 1.78 -11.55
C TYR A 102 -7.36 3.26 -11.18
N ARG A 103 -8.42 4.05 -10.92
CA ARG A 103 -8.31 5.52 -11.07
C ARG A 103 -8.84 6.38 -9.93
N CYS A 104 -9.55 5.83 -8.95
CA CYS A 104 -10.15 6.66 -7.89
C CYS A 104 -9.93 6.11 -6.49
N PHE A 105 -8.68 6.00 -6.03
CA PHE A 105 -8.40 5.99 -4.59
C PHE A 105 -7.04 6.65 -4.26
N SER A 106 -6.72 7.72 -4.99
CA SER A 106 -5.75 8.72 -4.51
C SER A 106 -6.36 9.37 -3.28
N LEU A 107 -5.75 9.21 -2.10
CA LEU A 107 -6.19 9.82 -0.85
C LEU A 107 -5.84 11.32 -0.83
N VAL A 108 -6.32 12.04 -1.84
CA VAL A 108 -6.38 13.49 -1.93
C VAL A 108 -7.85 13.81 -2.00
N GLU A 109 -8.40 14.18 -0.85
CA GLU A 109 -9.67 14.87 -0.63
C GLU A 109 -10.70 14.77 -1.77
N CYS A 110 -11.74 13.95 -1.61
CA CYS A 110 -13.02 14.23 -2.24
C CYS A 110 -13.66 15.40 -1.46
N GLY A 111 -13.14 16.61 -1.70
CA GLY A 111 -13.69 17.87 -1.22
C GLY A 111 -14.10 18.72 -2.42
N GLY A 112 -15.41 18.89 -2.60
CA GLY A 112 -16.03 19.70 -3.64
C GLY A 112 -17.43 19.25 -3.97
#